data_AF-A0ABD2U3J8-F1
#
_entry.id   AF-A0ABD2U3J8-F1
#
_cell.length_a   1.000
_cell.length_b   1.000
_cell.length_c   1.000
_cell.angle_alpha   90.00
_cell.angle_beta   90.00
_cell.angle_gamma   90.00
#
_symmetry.space_group_name_H-M   'P 1'
#
loop_
_entity.id
_entity.type
_entity.pdbx_description
1 polymer ?
#
loop_
_entity_poly.entity_id
_entity_poly.type
_entity_poly.pdbx_seq_one_letter_code
_entity_poly.pdbx_strand_id
1 'polypeptide(L)'
;MEFRADNQPFKVAMQGFVEKIVNMMKSENLFEPQGGPIIMAQIENEYGPVEWEIGAPGKPYAKWAAEMAVGLDTGVPWIMCKQEDAPDPVIDTCNGFYCENFKPNKPYKPKMWTEVWTAWYTKFGGPVPRRPAEDMAFAVARFIQNNGSFFNYYMYHGGTNFGRTTAGRFIATSYDYDAPLDEYGLLNEPKYGHLRDLHKAIKLSEPALVSSYAKVTWLGKYQEAHVYSSKSGVCAAFLSNYDPTFSVKVTFQNMQYDLPPWSISILPDCRTAVYNTARISSQSSQMKMTPIGGGLSWESYTEETPSADDSDKLSTSGLWEQINVTRDSSDYLWYMTDVTL
;
A
#
# COMPACT_ATOMS: atom_id res chain seq x y z
N MET A 1 4.66 28.70 -7.66
CA MET A 1 4.70 27.27 -8.00
C MET A 1 3.48 26.65 -7.37
N GLU A 2 2.67 25.93 -8.13
CA GLU A 2 1.47 25.24 -7.63
C GLU A 2 1.66 23.75 -7.82
N PHE A 3 1.52 22.96 -6.76
CA PHE A 3 1.74 21.52 -6.82
C PHE A 3 0.48 20.80 -7.28
N ARG A 4 0.68 19.71 -8.06
CA ARG A 4 -0.38 18.78 -8.48
C ARG A 4 -1.58 19.49 -9.13
N ALA A 5 -1.27 20.42 -10.04
CA ALA A 5 -2.23 21.17 -10.84
C ALA A 5 -1.61 21.42 -12.23
N ASP A 6 -2.40 21.94 -13.18
CA ASP A 6 -1.90 22.30 -14.52
C ASP A 6 -1.04 23.57 -14.48
N ASN A 7 0.16 23.44 -13.90
CA ASN A 7 1.10 24.51 -13.61
C ASN A 7 2.43 24.24 -14.33
N GLN A 8 2.82 25.11 -15.27
CA GLN A 8 3.99 24.87 -16.11
C GLN A 8 5.30 24.67 -15.32
N PRO A 9 5.64 25.50 -14.31
CA PRO A 9 6.82 25.25 -13.49
C PRO A 9 6.80 23.87 -12.80
N PHE A 10 5.64 23.41 -12.31
CA PHE A 10 5.53 22.12 -11.63
C PHE A 10 5.70 20.97 -12.61
N LYS A 11 5.05 21.06 -13.78
CA LYS A 11 5.14 20.08 -14.86
C LYS A 11 6.59 19.87 -15.31
N VAL A 12 7.35 20.96 -15.49
CA VAL A 12 8.78 20.90 -15.84
C VAL A 12 9.59 20.19 -14.76
N ALA A 13 9.38 20.55 -13.48
CA ALA A 13 10.12 19.94 -12.37
C ALA A 13 9.79 18.45 -12.21
N MET A 14 8.51 18.09 -12.25
CA MET A 14 8.03 16.70 -12.17
C MET A 14 8.55 15.88 -13.35
N GLN A 15 8.38 16.35 -14.59
CA GLN A 15 8.87 15.66 -15.78
C GLN A 15 10.39 15.45 -15.72
N GLY A 16 11.16 16.49 -15.39
CA GLY A 16 12.62 16.38 -15.31
C GLY A 16 13.09 15.34 -14.30
N PHE A 17 12.41 15.22 -13.15
CA PHE A 17 12.74 14.19 -12.17
C PHE A 17 12.31 12.78 -12.62
N VAL A 18 11.10 12.62 -13.14
CA VAL A 18 10.60 11.34 -13.63
C VAL A 18 11.48 10.82 -14.79
N GLU A 19 11.81 11.68 -15.75
CA GLU A 19 12.73 11.37 -16.86
C GLU A 19 14.10 10.95 -16.34
N LYS A 20 14.66 11.66 -15.35
CA LYS A 20 15.94 11.30 -14.74
C LYS A 20 15.88 9.88 -14.17
N ILE A 21 14.84 9.55 -13.40
CA ILE A 21 14.69 8.21 -12.80
C ILE A 21 14.52 7.15 -13.88
N VAL A 22 13.64 7.35 -14.86
CA VAL A 22 13.44 6.39 -15.96
C VAL A 22 14.74 6.16 -16.74
N ASN A 23 15.48 7.23 -17.07
CA ASN A 23 16.76 7.11 -17.76
C ASN A 23 17.81 6.35 -16.94
N MET A 24 17.86 6.57 -15.62
CA MET A 24 18.72 5.80 -14.72
C MET A 24 18.32 4.31 -14.67
N MET A 25 17.02 4.00 -14.63
CA MET A 25 16.56 2.61 -14.64
C MET A 25 16.88 1.94 -15.98
N LYS A 26 16.71 2.66 -17.10
CA LYS A 26 17.09 2.17 -18.43
C LYS A 26 18.59 1.94 -18.57
N SER A 27 19.43 2.83 -18.05
CA SER A 27 20.90 2.70 -18.16
C SER A 27 21.42 1.47 -17.43
N GLU A 28 20.73 1.05 -16.37
CA GLU A 28 21.04 -0.15 -15.58
C GLU A 28 20.26 -1.39 -16.04
N ASN A 29 19.54 -1.32 -17.17
CA ASN A 29 18.71 -2.40 -17.72
C ASN A 29 17.68 -2.97 -16.71
N LEU A 30 17.05 -2.11 -15.92
CA LEU A 30 16.19 -2.53 -14.82
C LEU A 30 14.72 -2.76 -15.22
N PHE A 31 14.28 -2.36 -16.41
CA PHE A 31 12.96 -2.72 -16.92
C PHE A 31 12.93 -4.15 -17.45
N GLU A 32 11.81 -4.86 -17.26
CA GLU A 32 11.67 -6.28 -17.65
C GLU A 32 11.99 -6.57 -19.12
N PRO A 33 11.59 -5.74 -20.10
CA PRO A 33 11.99 -5.93 -21.51
C PRO A 33 13.51 -5.85 -21.75
N GLN A 34 14.27 -5.27 -20.81
CA GLN A 34 15.73 -5.22 -20.83
C GLN A 34 16.38 -6.39 -20.03
N GLY A 35 15.56 -7.28 -19.46
CA GLY A 35 15.99 -8.37 -18.56
C GLY A 35 16.00 -8.00 -17.07
N GLY A 36 15.49 -6.82 -16.71
CA GLY A 36 15.48 -6.31 -15.35
C GLY A 36 14.22 -6.68 -14.53
N PRO A 37 14.16 -6.29 -13.25
CA PRO A 37 13.07 -6.67 -12.35
C PRO A 37 11.82 -5.77 -12.41
N ILE A 38 11.87 -4.59 -13.02
CA ILE A 38 10.75 -3.63 -13.01
C ILE A 38 9.71 -4.04 -14.04
N ILE A 39 8.54 -4.48 -13.57
CA ILE A 39 7.42 -4.96 -14.41
C ILE A 39 6.32 -3.92 -14.66
N MET A 40 6.34 -2.79 -13.94
CA MET A 40 5.40 -1.68 -14.08
C MET A 40 5.91 -0.45 -13.30
N ALA A 41 5.38 0.72 -13.60
CA ALA A 41 5.67 1.96 -12.86
C ALA A 41 4.38 2.74 -12.59
N GLN A 42 4.35 3.51 -11.49
CA GLN A 42 3.23 4.39 -11.16
C GLN A 42 3.61 5.84 -11.42
N ILE A 43 2.72 6.59 -12.06
CA ILE A 43 2.80 8.06 -12.13
C ILE A 43 1.73 8.65 -11.20
N GLU A 44 2.07 9.72 -10.49
CA GLU A 44 1.20 10.30 -9.46
C GLU A 44 0.84 9.31 -8.32
N ASN A 45 0.06 9.75 -7.34
CA ASN A 45 -0.43 8.89 -6.26
C ASN A 45 -1.76 9.40 -5.68
N GLU A 46 -2.83 8.60 -5.81
CA GLU A 46 -4.18 8.93 -5.33
C GLU A 46 -4.64 10.33 -5.75
N TYR A 47 -4.45 10.65 -7.03
CA TYR A 47 -4.77 11.99 -7.53
C TYR A 47 -6.25 12.18 -7.84
N GLY A 48 -7.01 11.13 -8.17
CA GLY A 48 -8.45 11.24 -8.50
C GLY A 48 -9.30 12.02 -7.48
N PRO A 49 -9.16 11.79 -6.16
CA PRO A 49 -9.84 12.62 -5.16
C PRO A 49 -9.44 14.10 -5.20
N VAL A 50 -8.15 14.40 -5.42
CA VAL A 50 -7.63 15.78 -5.54
C VAL A 50 -8.14 16.42 -6.82
N GLU A 51 -8.10 15.70 -7.93
CA GLU A 51 -8.64 16.12 -9.22
C GLU A 51 -10.11 16.51 -9.12
N TRP A 52 -10.90 15.69 -8.44
CA TRP A 52 -12.31 15.97 -8.20
C TRP A 52 -12.51 17.29 -7.44
N GLU A 53 -11.70 17.52 -6.41
CA GLU A 53 -11.78 18.72 -5.57
C GLU A 53 -11.35 19.99 -6.31
N ILE A 54 -10.22 19.94 -7.05
CA ILE A 54 -9.71 21.11 -7.76
C ILE A 54 -10.45 21.38 -9.08
N GLY A 55 -11.16 20.38 -9.63
CA GLY A 55 -12.05 20.52 -10.76
C GLY A 55 -11.32 20.71 -12.11
N ALA A 56 -11.70 21.76 -12.85
CA ALA A 56 -11.25 21.95 -14.24
C ALA A 56 -9.72 21.94 -14.46
N PRO A 57 -8.87 22.47 -13.56
CA PRO A 57 -7.41 22.39 -13.69
C PRO A 57 -6.83 20.98 -13.46
N GLY A 58 -7.59 20.09 -12.81
CA GLY A 58 -7.11 18.75 -12.46
C GLY A 58 -7.07 17.79 -13.65
N LYS A 59 -8.10 17.84 -14.50
CA LYS A 59 -8.24 16.98 -15.69
C LYS A 59 -7.10 17.13 -16.72
N PRO A 60 -6.73 18.35 -17.14
CA PRO A 60 -5.59 18.55 -18.04
C PRO A 60 -4.28 18.05 -17.43
N TYR A 61 -4.10 18.22 -16.12
CA TYR A 61 -2.90 17.73 -15.42
C TYR A 61 -2.84 16.20 -15.37
N ALA A 62 -3.92 15.51 -14.97
CA ALA A 62 -3.96 14.05 -14.93
C ALA A 62 -3.68 13.44 -16.31
N LYS A 63 -4.30 14.01 -17.35
CA LYS A 63 -4.04 13.63 -18.75
C LYS A 63 -2.57 13.86 -19.14
N TRP A 64 -2.02 15.04 -18.86
CA TRP A 64 -0.63 15.36 -19.14
C TRP A 64 0.34 14.40 -18.41
N ALA A 65 0.10 14.10 -17.14
CA ALA A 65 0.98 13.24 -16.35
C ALA A 65 1.02 11.83 -16.93
N ALA A 66 -0.14 11.28 -17.30
CA ALA A 66 -0.24 9.98 -17.96
C ALA A 66 0.45 9.97 -19.34
N GLU A 67 0.19 10.96 -20.19
CA GLU A 67 0.82 11.07 -21.52
C GLU A 67 2.34 11.22 -21.43
N MET A 68 2.82 12.05 -20.50
CA MET A 68 4.26 12.25 -20.24
C MET A 68 4.90 10.93 -19.83
N ALA A 69 4.33 10.22 -18.84
CA ALA A 69 4.88 8.96 -18.34
C ALA A 69 4.93 7.87 -19.42
N VAL A 70 3.83 7.70 -20.17
CA VAL A 70 3.76 6.74 -21.29
C VAL A 70 4.78 7.10 -22.38
N GLY A 71 4.96 8.39 -22.67
CA GLY A 71 5.96 8.89 -23.63
C GLY A 71 7.41 8.60 -23.27
N LEU A 72 7.71 8.22 -22.02
CA LEU A 72 9.05 7.81 -21.61
C LEU A 72 9.44 6.40 -22.08
N ASP A 73 8.51 5.66 -22.69
CA ASP A 73 8.75 4.38 -23.36
C ASP A 73 9.56 3.39 -22.51
N THR A 74 9.05 3.07 -21.32
CA THR A 74 9.68 2.13 -20.38
C THR A 74 9.58 0.67 -20.84
N GLY A 75 8.76 0.38 -21.85
CA GLY A 75 8.45 -0.97 -22.33
C GLY A 75 7.54 -1.79 -21.40
N VAL A 76 7.19 -1.27 -20.23
CA VAL A 76 6.30 -1.90 -19.24
C VAL A 76 5.05 -1.05 -18.96
N PRO A 77 3.95 -1.64 -18.47
CA PRO A 77 2.74 -0.88 -18.16
C PRO A 77 2.93 0.23 -17.12
N TRP A 78 2.19 1.32 -17.32
CA TRP A 78 2.02 2.38 -16.32
C TRP A 78 0.70 2.21 -15.57
N ILE A 79 0.72 2.56 -14.28
CA ILE A 79 -0.46 2.51 -13.41
C ILE A 79 -0.71 3.86 -12.72
N MET A 80 -1.94 4.10 -12.27
CA MET A 80 -2.33 5.22 -11.41
C MET A 80 -3.34 4.73 -10.36
N CYS A 81 -3.01 4.87 -9.07
CA CYS A 81 -3.90 4.44 -7.99
C CYS A 81 -4.99 5.48 -7.69
N LYS A 82 -6.21 5.00 -7.39
CA LYS A 82 -7.43 5.82 -7.17
C LYS A 82 -7.64 6.88 -8.26
N GLN A 83 -7.53 6.47 -9.52
CA GLN A 83 -7.66 7.35 -10.69
C GLN A 83 -8.68 6.79 -11.68
N GLU A 84 -9.98 6.94 -11.39
CA GLU A 84 -11.06 6.30 -12.16
C GLU A 84 -11.08 6.69 -13.66
N ASP A 85 -10.57 7.86 -14.02
CA ASP A 85 -10.51 8.35 -15.39
C ASP A 85 -9.10 8.29 -16.01
N ALA A 86 -8.21 7.44 -15.47
CA ALA A 86 -6.88 7.23 -16.05
C ALA A 86 -6.95 6.91 -17.55
N PRO A 87 -6.31 7.71 -18.43
CA PRO A 87 -6.41 7.53 -19.87
C PRO A 87 -5.63 6.29 -20.32
N ASP A 88 -6.06 5.68 -21.42
CA ASP A 88 -5.31 4.58 -22.01
C ASP A 88 -3.91 5.04 -22.46
N PRO A 89 -2.88 4.17 -22.34
CA PRO A 89 -2.92 2.76 -21.91
C PRO A 89 -2.78 2.53 -20.38
N VAL A 90 -2.82 3.59 -19.55
CA VAL A 90 -2.57 3.50 -18.10
C VAL A 90 -3.64 2.69 -17.38
N ILE A 91 -3.23 1.83 -16.44
CA ILE A 91 -4.15 1.01 -15.64
C ILE A 91 -4.49 1.73 -14.34
N ASP A 92 -5.77 1.98 -14.09
CA ASP A 92 -6.23 2.45 -12.79
C ASP A 92 -6.28 1.33 -11.76
N THR A 93 -5.88 1.61 -10.52
CA THR A 93 -5.75 0.61 -9.46
C THR A 93 -6.46 1.04 -8.17
N CYS A 94 -6.68 0.08 -7.28
CA CYS A 94 -7.35 0.29 -6.00
C CYS A 94 -6.38 0.27 -4.81
N ASN A 95 -6.70 1.07 -3.78
CA ASN A 95 -6.03 1.12 -2.49
C ASN A 95 -7.06 1.00 -1.38
N GLY A 96 -6.74 0.30 -0.29
CA GLY A 96 -7.62 0.21 0.87
C GLY A 96 -7.42 -1.04 1.72
N PHE A 97 -8.34 -1.24 2.66
CA PHE A 97 -8.44 -2.51 3.40
C PHE A 97 -9.05 -3.64 2.57
N TYR A 98 -9.89 -3.27 1.60
CA TYR A 98 -10.71 -4.15 0.76
C TYR A 98 -10.88 -3.54 -0.63
N CYS A 99 -10.64 -4.33 -1.69
CA CYS A 99 -10.79 -3.91 -3.09
C CYS A 99 -11.54 -4.97 -3.93
N GLU A 100 -12.26 -5.91 -3.32
CA GLU A 100 -12.89 -7.03 -4.02
C GLU A 100 -13.94 -6.59 -5.05
N ASN A 101 -14.51 -5.40 -4.91
CA ASN A 101 -15.53 -4.87 -5.83
C ASN A 101 -14.96 -3.87 -6.84
N PHE A 102 -13.69 -3.47 -6.69
CA PHE A 102 -13.03 -2.60 -7.65
C PHE A 102 -13.06 -3.22 -9.06
N LYS A 103 -13.27 -2.38 -10.06
CA LYS A 103 -13.15 -2.72 -11.47
C LYS A 103 -12.33 -1.62 -12.13
N PRO A 104 -11.32 -1.95 -12.94
CA PRO A 104 -10.61 -0.94 -13.70
C PRO A 104 -11.56 -0.27 -14.69
N ASN A 105 -11.20 0.92 -15.13
CA ASN A 105 -12.06 1.79 -15.94
C ASN A 105 -12.32 1.27 -17.36
N LYS A 106 -11.63 0.20 -17.78
CA LYS A 106 -11.83 -0.50 -19.05
C LYS A 106 -11.83 -2.03 -18.88
N PRO A 107 -12.64 -2.77 -19.65
CA PRO A 107 -12.78 -4.22 -19.50
C PRO A 107 -11.55 -5.03 -19.95
N TYR A 108 -10.64 -4.45 -20.74
CA TYR A 108 -9.38 -5.08 -21.16
C TYR A 108 -8.22 -4.82 -20.19
N LYS A 109 -8.41 -4.01 -19.15
CA LYS A 109 -7.40 -3.76 -18.12
C LYS A 109 -7.51 -4.81 -17.01
N PRO A 110 -6.38 -5.28 -16.45
CA PRO A 110 -6.41 -6.20 -15.32
C PRO A 110 -6.87 -5.49 -14.05
N LYS A 111 -7.45 -6.25 -13.10
CA LYS A 111 -7.88 -5.73 -11.81
C LYS A 111 -6.73 -5.81 -10.81
N MET A 112 -6.27 -4.65 -10.33
CA MET A 112 -5.06 -4.52 -9.53
C MET A 112 -5.31 -3.76 -8.22
N TRP A 113 -4.72 -4.25 -7.14
CA TRP A 113 -4.78 -3.67 -5.80
C TRP A 113 -3.37 -3.27 -5.35
N THR A 114 -3.04 -1.99 -5.48
CA THR A 114 -1.69 -1.45 -5.21
C THR A 114 -1.36 -1.31 -3.74
N GLU A 115 -2.37 -1.14 -2.87
CA GLU A 115 -2.15 -1.01 -1.42
C GLU A 115 -3.18 -1.81 -0.61
N VAL A 116 -2.84 -3.07 -0.31
CA VAL A 116 -3.49 -3.84 0.76
C VAL A 116 -2.95 -3.32 2.08
N TRP A 117 -3.70 -2.42 2.72
CA TRP A 117 -3.27 -1.82 3.98
C TRP A 117 -3.12 -2.89 5.08
N THR A 118 -1.90 -3.15 5.52
CA THR A 118 -1.60 -4.20 6.51
C THR A 118 -1.96 -3.79 7.93
N ALA A 119 -2.07 -2.48 8.17
CA ALA A 119 -2.83 -1.83 9.25
C ALA A 119 -2.87 -0.32 8.95
N TRP A 120 -2.20 0.50 9.76
CA TRP A 120 -2.14 1.95 9.62
C TRP A 120 -0.84 2.50 10.21
N TYR A 121 -0.48 3.74 9.85
CA TYR A 121 0.69 4.40 10.41
C TYR A 121 0.49 4.76 11.89
N THR A 122 1.58 4.77 12.66
CA THR A 122 1.60 5.32 14.02
C THR A 122 1.84 6.83 13.94
N LYS A 123 1.09 7.60 14.73
CA LYS A 123 1.30 9.05 14.87
C LYS A 123 1.73 9.38 16.30
N PHE A 124 2.51 10.45 16.47
CA PHE A 124 2.82 10.96 17.80
C PHE A 124 1.52 11.31 18.55
N GLY A 125 1.41 10.83 19.79
CA GLY A 125 0.19 10.94 20.61
C GLY A 125 -0.93 9.95 20.25
N GLY A 126 -0.74 9.06 19.28
CA GLY A 126 -1.69 8.01 18.90
C GLY A 126 -1.30 6.61 19.39
N PRO A 127 -2.22 5.62 19.30
CA PRO A 127 -1.92 4.22 19.56
C PRO A 127 -1.13 3.60 18.39
N VAL A 128 -0.57 2.41 18.61
CA VAL A 128 -0.04 1.54 17.54
C VAL A 128 -1.19 0.75 16.92
N PRO A 129 -1.61 1.05 15.67
CA PRO A 129 -2.74 0.37 15.03
C PRO A 129 -2.34 -1.04 14.58
N ARG A 130 -3.27 -1.99 14.63
CA ARG A 130 -3.05 -3.38 14.17
C ARG A 130 -4.23 -3.88 13.34
N ARG A 131 -3.97 -4.84 12.45
CA ARG A 131 -4.96 -5.55 11.65
C ARG A 131 -4.75 -7.07 11.78
N PRO A 132 -5.79 -7.86 12.08
CA PRO A 132 -5.66 -9.31 12.18
C PRO A 132 -5.15 -9.95 10.89
N ALA A 133 -4.34 -11.00 11.02
CA ALA A 133 -3.81 -11.76 9.89
C ALA A 133 -4.94 -12.45 9.10
N GLU A 134 -5.97 -12.90 9.81
CA GLU A 134 -7.14 -13.59 9.28
C GLU A 134 -7.96 -12.66 8.38
N ASP A 135 -8.20 -11.43 8.83
CA ASP A 135 -8.93 -10.40 8.08
C ASP A 135 -8.18 -10.00 6.81
N MET A 136 -6.86 -9.82 6.91
CA MET A 136 -6.03 -9.50 5.75
C MET A 136 -5.98 -10.65 4.74
N ALA A 137 -5.83 -11.90 5.21
CA ALA A 137 -5.89 -13.08 4.35
C ALA A 137 -7.26 -13.22 3.68
N PHE A 138 -8.34 -12.96 4.42
CA PHE A 138 -9.70 -12.93 3.90
C PHE A 138 -9.86 -11.87 2.81
N ALA A 139 -9.40 -10.64 3.04
CA ALA A 139 -9.51 -9.56 2.07
C ALA A 139 -8.77 -9.88 0.77
N VAL A 140 -7.56 -10.43 0.85
CA VAL A 140 -6.77 -10.87 -0.32
C VAL A 140 -7.48 -12.02 -1.06
N ALA A 141 -7.92 -13.07 -0.34
CA ALA A 141 -8.65 -14.17 -0.96
C ALA A 141 -9.96 -13.69 -1.63
N ARG A 142 -10.67 -12.75 -1.01
CA ARG A 142 -11.91 -12.15 -1.53
C ARG A 142 -11.67 -11.32 -2.79
N PHE A 143 -10.52 -10.66 -2.88
CA PHE A 143 -10.09 -9.97 -4.09
C PHE A 143 -9.74 -10.95 -5.23
N ILE A 144 -8.90 -11.96 -4.94
CA ILE A 144 -8.44 -12.94 -5.94
C ILE A 144 -9.61 -13.78 -6.46
N GLN A 145 -10.50 -14.25 -5.58
CA GLN A 145 -11.64 -15.06 -6.02
C GLN A 145 -12.53 -14.32 -7.02
N ASN A 146 -12.53 -12.97 -6.99
CA ASN A 146 -13.31 -12.11 -7.87
C ASN A 146 -12.44 -11.43 -8.95
N ASN A 147 -11.69 -12.24 -9.70
CA ASN A 147 -10.81 -11.87 -10.81
C ASN A 147 -9.68 -10.88 -10.48
N GLY A 148 -9.31 -10.72 -9.21
CA GLY A 148 -8.15 -9.94 -8.82
C GLY A 148 -6.85 -10.62 -9.26
N SER A 149 -5.97 -9.90 -9.98
CA SER A 149 -4.78 -10.48 -10.62
C SER A 149 -3.45 -9.89 -10.13
N PHE A 150 -3.49 -8.79 -9.37
CA PHE A 150 -2.34 -8.20 -8.69
C PHE A 150 -2.77 -7.64 -7.35
N PHE A 151 -2.04 -7.95 -6.29
CA PHE A 151 -2.20 -7.31 -4.98
C PHE A 151 -0.83 -7.05 -4.36
N ASN A 152 -0.68 -5.95 -3.63
CA ASN A 152 0.56 -5.57 -2.96
C ASN A 152 0.29 -5.18 -1.51
N TYR A 153 1.09 -5.69 -0.57
CA TYR A 153 0.97 -5.33 0.85
C TYR A 153 1.62 -3.97 1.11
N TYR A 154 0.80 -3.01 1.56
CA TYR A 154 1.26 -1.72 2.06
C TYR A 154 1.07 -1.70 3.59
N MET A 155 2.07 -2.05 4.40
CA MET A 155 3.47 -2.34 4.07
C MET A 155 3.79 -3.82 4.24
N TYR A 156 4.62 -4.38 3.36
CA TYR A 156 5.24 -5.69 3.64
C TYR A 156 6.36 -5.59 4.70
N HIS A 157 7.14 -4.52 4.62
CA HIS A 157 8.05 -4.04 5.67
C HIS A 157 7.88 -2.52 5.77
N GLY A 158 7.50 -2.02 6.95
CA GLY A 158 7.30 -0.59 7.17
C GLY A 158 8.59 0.16 7.51
N GLY A 159 9.35 -0.36 8.48
CA GLY A 159 10.64 0.20 8.88
C GLY A 159 10.55 1.46 9.74
N THR A 160 11.54 2.34 9.58
CA THR A 160 11.72 3.52 10.44
C THR A 160 11.95 4.78 9.60
N ASN A 161 11.28 5.86 9.98
CA ASN A 161 11.52 7.20 9.48
C ASN A 161 12.77 7.80 10.17
N PHE A 162 13.96 7.55 9.61
CA PHE A 162 15.23 8.05 10.18
C PHE A 162 15.46 9.54 9.94
N GLY A 163 16.21 10.18 10.83
CA GLY A 163 16.54 11.60 10.69
C GLY A 163 15.30 12.50 10.85
N ARG A 164 15.32 13.66 10.18
CA ARG A 164 14.27 14.70 10.31
C ARG A 164 13.47 14.99 9.04
N THR A 165 13.89 14.48 7.88
CA THR A 165 13.28 14.76 6.56
C THR A 165 12.55 13.56 5.97
N THR A 166 12.14 12.59 6.81
CA THR A 166 11.51 11.33 6.37
C THR A 166 10.06 11.22 6.81
N ALA A 167 9.78 11.43 8.10
CA ALA A 167 8.43 11.35 8.64
C ALA A 167 7.55 12.52 8.14
N GLY A 168 6.33 12.19 7.71
CA GLY A 168 5.31 13.19 7.43
C GLY A 168 4.78 13.88 8.69
N ARG A 169 3.90 14.86 8.52
CA ARG A 169 3.31 15.64 9.62
C ARG A 169 2.74 14.74 10.73
N PHE A 170 3.33 14.82 11.93
CA PHE A 170 3.00 14.04 13.14
C PHE A 170 3.11 12.51 13.00
N ILE A 171 3.68 11.99 11.91
CA ILE A 171 3.98 10.57 11.79
C ILE A 171 5.10 10.24 12.77
N ALA A 172 4.97 9.11 13.48
CA ALA A 172 5.99 8.67 14.42
C ALA A 172 7.29 8.28 13.69
N THR A 173 8.39 8.23 14.44
CA THR A 173 9.66 7.67 13.93
C THR A 173 9.48 6.21 13.49
N SER A 174 8.71 5.42 14.23
CA SER A 174 8.32 4.07 13.82
C SER A 174 7.31 4.11 12.68
N TYR A 175 7.58 3.36 11.61
CA TYR A 175 6.67 3.14 10.48
C TYR A 175 6.26 1.65 10.38
N ASP A 176 6.25 0.92 11.50
CA ASP A 176 5.98 -0.53 11.59
C ASP A 176 4.76 -1.02 10.77
N TYR A 177 3.64 -0.28 10.83
CA TYR A 177 2.40 -0.55 10.09
C TYR A 177 1.76 -1.93 10.37
N ASP A 178 2.13 -2.58 11.48
CA ASP A 178 1.80 -3.99 11.78
C ASP A 178 2.10 -4.88 10.57
N ALA A 179 3.20 -4.58 9.88
CA ALA A 179 3.60 -5.25 8.65
C ALA A 179 3.98 -6.72 8.91
N PRO A 180 3.94 -7.59 7.88
CA PRO A 180 4.44 -8.97 7.97
C PRO A 180 5.91 -9.07 8.42
N LEU A 181 6.74 -8.09 8.05
CA LEU A 181 8.05 -7.85 8.64
C LEU A 181 7.97 -6.60 9.53
N ASP A 182 8.25 -6.75 10.82
CA ASP A 182 8.16 -5.63 11.78
C ASP A 182 9.18 -4.52 11.48
N GLU A 183 9.12 -3.43 12.24
CA GLU A 183 10.06 -2.30 12.13
C GLU A 183 11.54 -2.72 12.08
N TYR A 184 11.91 -3.78 12.82
CA TYR A 184 13.28 -4.25 12.96
C TYR A 184 13.64 -5.34 11.94
N GLY A 185 12.72 -5.68 11.04
CA GLY A 185 12.89 -6.72 10.02
C GLY A 185 12.70 -8.14 10.53
N LEU A 186 12.13 -8.33 11.73
CA LEU A 186 11.77 -9.65 12.25
C LEU A 186 10.41 -10.09 11.70
N LEU A 187 10.18 -11.40 11.69
CA LEU A 187 8.90 -11.95 11.25
C LEU A 187 7.81 -11.64 12.28
N ASN A 188 6.79 -10.87 11.87
CA ASN A 188 5.60 -10.64 12.67
C ASN A 188 4.69 -11.86 12.58
N GLU A 189 4.95 -12.88 13.39
CA GLU A 189 4.14 -14.10 13.42
C GLU A 189 2.92 -13.94 14.35
N PRO A 190 1.72 -14.42 13.95
CA PRO A 190 1.50 -15.39 12.87
C PRO A 190 1.22 -14.77 11.49
N LYS A 191 1.23 -13.43 11.37
CA LYS A 191 0.84 -12.73 10.15
C LYS A 191 1.72 -13.11 8.96
N TYR A 192 3.03 -13.12 9.15
CA TYR A 192 3.99 -13.53 8.11
C TYR A 192 3.72 -14.95 7.61
N GLY A 193 3.68 -15.94 8.51
CA GLY A 193 3.51 -17.34 8.15
C GLY A 193 2.12 -17.63 7.57
N HIS A 194 1.07 -16.99 8.08
CA HIS A 194 -0.30 -17.15 7.58
C HIS A 194 -0.43 -16.62 6.15
N LEU A 195 0.14 -15.44 5.85
CA LEU A 195 0.16 -14.90 4.49
C LEU A 195 1.05 -15.73 3.55
N ARG A 196 2.20 -16.22 4.02
CA ARG A 196 3.05 -17.14 3.24
C ARG A 196 2.26 -18.37 2.79
N ASP A 197 1.45 -18.95 3.69
CA ASP A 197 0.68 -20.16 3.38
C ASP A 197 -0.54 -19.85 2.48
N LEU A 198 -1.14 -18.66 2.60
CA LEU A 198 -2.09 -18.13 1.61
C LEU A 198 -1.44 -18.04 0.21
N HIS A 199 -0.22 -17.50 0.09
CA HIS A 199 0.48 -17.38 -1.19
C HIS A 199 0.76 -18.74 -1.81
N LYS A 200 1.14 -19.75 -1.02
CA LYS A 200 1.30 -21.13 -1.51
C LYS A 200 0.00 -21.68 -2.08
N ALA A 201 -1.14 -21.45 -1.40
CA ALA A 201 -2.45 -21.88 -1.90
C ALA A 201 -2.85 -21.18 -3.20
N ILE A 202 -2.54 -19.88 -3.34
CA ILE A 202 -2.73 -19.12 -4.58
C ILE A 202 -1.84 -19.68 -5.69
N LYS A 203 -0.58 -20.00 -5.42
CA LYS A 203 0.35 -20.58 -6.40
C LYS A 203 -0.09 -21.95 -6.89
N LEU A 204 -0.62 -22.79 -6.01
CA LEU A 204 -1.24 -24.05 -6.43
C LEU A 204 -2.46 -23.83 -7.34
N SER A 205 -3.19 -22.72 -7.15
CA SER A 205 -4.38 -22.37 -7.92
C SER A 205 -4.06 -21.60 -9.22
N GLU A 206 -2.83 -21.09 -9.37
CA GLU A 206 -2.41 -20.16 -10.43
C GLU A 206 -2.72 -20.67 -11.85
N PRO A 207 -2.44 -21.95 -12.22
CA PRO A 207 -2.76 -22.43 -13.56
C PRO A 207 -4.26 -22.34 -13.92
N ALA A 208 -5.17 -22.52 -12.95
CA ALA A 208 -6.61 -22.32 -13.16
C ALA A 208 -6.97 -20.83 -13.22
N LEU A 209 -6.38 -20.02 -12.33
CA LEU A 209 -6.63 -18.58 -12.22
C LEU A 209 -6.26 -17.84 -13.51
N VAL A 210 -5.14 -18.18 -14.15
CA VAL A 210 -4.66 -17.47 -15.35
C VAL A 210 -5.26 -17.98 -16.67
N SER A 211 -6.01 -19.09 -16.63
CA SER A 211 -6.60 -19.73 -17.83
C SER A 211 -8.13 -19.72 -17.84
N SER A 212 -8.77 -19.06 -16.87
CA SER A 212 -10.22 -18.95 -16.76
C SER A 212 -10.63 -17.70 -15.97
N TYR A 213 -11.93 -17.44 -15.90
CA TYR A 213 -12.51 -16.36 -15.11
C TYR A 213 -13.44 -16.93 -14.03
N ALA A 214 -13.60 -16.18 -12.93
CA ALA A 214 -14.45 -16.57 -11.82
C ALA A 214 -15.90 -16.84 -12.26
N LYS A 215 -16.41 -18.03 -11.93
CA LYS A 215 -17.84 -18.35 -12.01
C LYS A 215 -18.40 -18.49 -10.60
N VAL A 216 -19.40 -17.69 -10.28
CA VAL A 216 -20.00 -17.63 -8.94
C VAL A 216 -21.19 -18.58 -8.83
N THR A 217 -21.21 -19.39 -7.78
CA THR A 217 -22.35 -20.22 -7.38
C THR A 217 -22.73 -19.92 -5.94
N TRP A 218 -24.01 -19.74 -5.66
CA TRP A 218 -24.49 -19.57 -4.29
C TRP A 218 -24.57 -20.91 -3.57
N LEU A 219 -23.91 -21.02 -2.41
CA LEU A 219 -23.95 -22.20 -1.55
C LEU A 219 -24.91 -22.04 -0.36
N GLY A 220 -25.30 -20.80 -0.07
CA GLY A 220 -26.20 -20.45 1.03
C GLY A 220 -26.52 -18.95 0.99
N LYS A 221 -27.14 -18.43 2.06
CA LYS A 221 -27.53 -17.02 2.13
C LYS A 221 -26.33 -16.06 2.11
N TYR A 222 -25.23 -16.46 2.73
CA TYR A 222 -23.99 -15.66 2.85
C TYR A 222 -22.76 -16.44 2.38
N GLN A 223 -22.97 -17.51 1.60
CA GLN A 223 -21.90 -18.41 1.18
C GLN A 223 -21.88 -18.52 -0.33
N GLU A 224 -20.70 -18.37 -0.92
CA GLU A 224 -20.48 -18.48 -2.36
C GLU A 224 -19.34 -19.47 -2.65
N ALA A 225 -19.38 -20.05 -3.84
CA ALA A 225 -18.25 -20.69 -4.48
C ALA A 225 -17.84 -19.85 -5.69
N HIS A 226 -16.58 -19.43 -5.74
CA HIS A 226 -15.96 -18.83 -6.92
C HIS A 226 -15.07 -19.89 -7.57
N VAL A 227 -15.46 -20.35 -8.76
CA VAL A 227 -14.81 -21.48 -9.43
C VAL A 227 -14.11 -21.00 -10.70
N TYR A 228 -12.83 -21.29 -10.78
CA TYR A 228 -11.98 -21.15 -11.95
C TYR A 228 -11.80 -22.52 -12.57
N SER A 229 -12.26 -22.70 -13.80
CA SER A 229 -12.16 -23.99 -14.51
C SER A 229 -11.83 -23.75 -15.97
N SER A 230 -10.79 -24.41 -16.46
CA SER A 230 -10.36 -24.32 -17.85
C SER A 230 -10.77 -25.56 -18.65
N LYS A 231 -10.77 -25.45 -19.98
CA LYS A 231 -11.09 -26.57 -20.88
C LYS A 231 -10.09 -27.74 -20.76
N SER A 232 -8.89 -27.47 -20.22
CA SER A 232 -7.86 -28.48 -19.97
C SER A 232 -8.13 -29.36 -18.75
N GLY A 233 -9.18 -29.06 -17.97
CA GLY A 233 -9.58 -29.84 -16.79
C GLY A 233 -8.99 -29.33 -15.46
N VAL A 234 -8.10 -28.32 -15.49
CA VAL A 234 -7.60 -27.67 -14.27
C VAL A 234 -8.73 -26.85 -13.62
N CYS A 235 -8.89 -26.99 -12.31
CA CYS A 235 -9.97 -26.37 -11.53
C CYS A 235 -9.44 -25.86 -10.20
N ALA A 236 -9.72 -24.60 -9.84
CA ALA A 236 -9.54 -24.08 -8.49
C ALA A 236 -10.85 -23.45 -7.99
N ALA A 237 -11.14 -23.60 -6.69
CA ALA A 237 -12.34 -23.05 -6.08
C ALA A 237 -12.03 -22.29 -4.79
N PHE A 238 -12.78 -21.22 -4.56
CA PHE A 238 -12.79 -20.45 -3.32
C PHE A 238 -14.17 -20.56 -2.71
N LEU A 239 -14.27 -21.13 -1.51
CA LEU A 239 -15.53 -21.29 -0.79
C LEU A 239 -15.59 -20.25 0.33
N SER A 240 -16.47 -19.27 0.21
CA SER A 240 -16.56 -18.13 1.10
C SER A 240 -17.72 -18.25 2.08
N ASN A 241 -17.51 -17.76 3.30
CA ASN A 241 -18.55 -17.48 4.28
C ASN A 241 -18.42 -16.02 4.73
N TYR A 242 -19.39 -15.20 4.33
CA TYR A 242 -19.44 -13.78 4.68
C TYR A 242 -20.20 -13.51 5.98
N ASP A 243 -20.74 -14.55 6.64
CA ASP A 243 -21.34 -14.40 7.96
C ASP A 243 -20.22 -14.08 8.98
N PRO A 244 -20.27 -12.93 9.68
CA PRO A 244 -19.21 -12.55 10.61
C PRO A 244 -19.32 -13.24 11.97
N THR A 245 -20.39 -13.98 12.22
CA THR A 245 -20.72 -14.53 13.54
C THR A 245 -20.70 -16.05 13.57
N PHE A 246 -21.24 -16.72 12.54
CA PHE A 246 -21.49 -18.16 12.59
C PHE A 246 -20.66 -18.95 11.59
N SER A 247 -20.15 -20.10 12.06
CA SER A 247 -19.60 -21.12 11.18
C SER A 247 -20.73 -21.81 10.42
N VAL A 248 -20.50 -22.15 9.16
CA VAL A 248 -21.48 -22.83 8.32
C VAL A 248 -20.84 -24.02 7.61
N LYS A 249 -21.56 -25.14 7.56
CA LYS A 249 -21.20 -26.29 6.75
C LYS A 249 -21.85 -26.18 5.38
N VAL A 250 -21.05 -26.16 4.32
CA VAL A 250 -21.52 -26.10 2.93
C VAL A 250 -21.23 -27.41 2.20
N THR A 251 -22.04 -27.74 1.19
CA THR A 251 -21.77 -28.86 0.29
C THR A 251 -21.30 -28.32 -1.06
N PHE A 252 -20.12 -28.72 -1.51
CA PHE A 252 -19.55 -28.35 -2.81
C PHE A 252 -18.97 -29.60 -3.48
N GLN A 253 -19.37 -29.88 -4.72
CA GLN A 253 -18.96 -31.07 -5.48
C GLN A 253 -19.07 -32.39 -4.67
N ASN A 254 -20.21 -32.59 -3.99
CA ASN A 254 -20.51 -33.75 -3.13
C ASN A 254 -19.59 -33.94 -1.90
N MET A 255 -18.79 -32.94 -1.55
CA MET A 255 -18.00 -32.90 -0.32
C MET A 255 -18.53 -31.83 0.64
N GLN A 256 -18.35 -32.05 1.94
CA GLN A 256 -18.73 -31.09 2.98
C GLN A 256 -17.53 -30.28 3.44
N TYR A 257 -17.71 -28.97 3.59
CA TYR A 257 -16.68 -28.05 4.09
C TYR A 257 -17.24 -27.20 5.22
N ASP A 258 -16.53 -27.19 6.35
CA ASP A 258 -16.82 -26.29 7.46
C ASP A 258 -16.11 -24.96 7.25
N LEU A 259 -16.87 -23.90 7.02
CA LEU A 259 -16.36 -22.54 6.84
C LEU A 259 -16.55 -21.75 8.15
N PRO A 260 -15.46 -21.36 8.84
CA PRO A 260 -15.53 -20.42 9.95
C PRO A 260 -16.21 -19.09 9.56
N PRO A 261 -16.63 -18.27 10.54
CA PRO A 261 -17.13 -16.92 10.25
C PRO A 261 -16.06 -16.12 9.52
N TRP A 262 -16.49 -15.24 8.61
CA TRP A 262 -15.62 -14.32 7.88
C TRP A 262 -14.38 -14.98 7.27
N SER A 263 -14.59 -16.08 6.53
CA SER A 263 -13.48 -16.89 6.03
C SER A 263 -13.67 -17.38 4.60
N ILE A 264 -12.55 -17.68 3.93
CA ILE A 264 -12.51 -18.30 2.61
C ILE A 264 -11.60 -19.51 2.66
N SER A 265 -12.11 -20.67 2.22
CA SER A 265 -11.31 -21.87 1.98
C SER A 265 -10.85 -21.92 0.53
N ILE A 266 -9.58 -22.25 0.29
CA ILE A 266 -8.98 -22.36 -1.05
C ILE A 266 -8.75 -23.83 -1.39
N LEU A 267 -9.31 -24.26 -2.51
CA LEU A 267 -9.25 -25.62 -3.05
C LEU A 267 -8.57 -25.56 -4.43
N PRO A 268 -7.24 -25.72 -4.52
CA PRO A 268 -6.50 -25.57 -5.78
C PRO A 268 -6.84 -26.61 -6.86
N ASP A 269 -7.52 -27.68 -6.48
CA ASP A 269 -8.00 -28.78 -7.33
C ASP A 269 -9.54 -28.90 -7.33
N CYS A 270 -10.25 -27.92 -6.75
CA CYS A 270 -11.68 -27.94 -6.47
C CYS A 270 -12.15 -29.06 -5.52
N ARG A 271 -11.25 -29.77 -4.83
CA ARG A 271 -11.58 -30.90 -3.95
C ARG A 271 -11.01 -30.77 -2.55
N THR A 272 -9.71 -30.59 -2.39
CA THR A 272 -9.07 -30.56 -1.08
C THR A 272 -8.79 -29.13 -0.66
N ALA A 273 -9.39 -28.70 0.46
CA ALA A 273 -9.10 -27.40 1.05
C ALA A 273 -7.70 -27.43 1.68
N VAL A 274 -6.75 -26.71 1.09
CA VAL A 274 -5.35 -26.66 1.57
C VAL A 274 -5.12 -25.48 2.53
N TYR A 275 -6.03 -24.52 2.54
CA TYR A 275 -5.94 -23.30 3.33
C TYR A 275 -7.33 -22.74 3.63
N ASN A 276 -7.51 -22.13 4.80
CA ASN A 276 -8.66 -21.29 5.12
C ASN A 276 -8.18 -20.03 5.84
N THR A 277 -8.72 -18.87 5.45
CA THR A 277 -8.23 -17.57 5.91
C THR A 277 -8.39 -17.34 7.42
N ALA A 278 -9.27 -18.06 8.10
CA ALA A 278 -9.48 -17.95 9.55
C ALA A 278 -8.86 -19.12 10.35
N ARG A 279 -8.18 -20.07 9.70
CA ARG A 279 -7.51 -21.21 10.36
C ARG A 279 -6.00 -21.00 10.34
N ILE A 280 -5.48 -20.32 11.35
CA ILE A 280 -4.04 -20.06 11.49
C ILE A 280 -3.31 -21.35 11.91
N SER A 281 -2.30 -21.73 11.13
CA SER A 281 -1.37 -22.84 11.41
C SER A 281 -0.02 -22.37 11.97
N SER A 282 0.33 -21.10 11.77
CA SER A 282 1.60 -20.52 12.21
C SER A 282 1.52 -20.12 13.69
N GLN A 283 2.62 -20.32 14.44
CA GLN A 283 2.66 -19.97 15.86
C GLN A 283 2.80 -18.46 16.04
N SER A 284 2.05 -17.88 16.96
CA SER A 284 2.20 -16.46 17.29
C SER A 284 3.54 -16.18 17.98
N SER A 285 4.15 -15.04 17.64
CA SER A 285 5.32 -14.51 18.33
C SER A 285 4.94 -13.39 19.29
N GLN A 286 5.75 -13.17 20.33
CA GLN A 286 5.61 -12.01 21.22
C GLN A 286 6.90 -11.21 21.21
N MET A 287 6.79 -9.95 20.81
CA MET A 287 7.90 -9.01 20.85
C MET A 287 8.32 -8.75 22.30
N LYS A 288 9.63 -8.75 22.56
CA LYS A 288 10.22 -8.41 23.85
C LYS A 288 11.41 -7.49 23.63
N MET A 289 11.38 -6.33 24.27
CA MET A 289 12.52 -5.40 24.33
C MET A 289 13.19 -5.59 25.70
N THR A 290 14.26 -6.38 25.75
CA THR A 290 15.03 -6.62 26.97
C THR A 290 16.25 -5.69 27.01
N PRO A 291 16.43 -4.88 28.05
CA PRO A 291 17.62 -4.05 28.18
C PRO A 291 18.90 -4.89 28.14
N ILE A 292 19.89 -4.47 27.36
CA ILE A 292 21.23 -5.05 27.34
C ILE A 292 22.22 -3.97 27.79
N GLY A 293 23.07 -4.29 28.76
CA GLY A 293 24.03 -3.35 29.35
C GLY A 293 23.58 -2.76 30.69
N GLY A 294 24.34 -1.77 31.18
CA GLY A 294 24.06 -1.02 32.42
C GLY A 294 23.77 0.45 32.14
N GLY A 295 23.91 1.30 33.15
CA GLY A 295 23.82 2.75 32.97
C GLY A 295 24.89 3.28 32.02
N LEU A 296 24.54 4.30 31.24
CA LEU A 296 25.45 5.05 30.38
C LEU A 296 26.09 6.20 31.18
N SER A 297 27.32 6.57 30.85
CA SER A 297 27.97 7.78 31.37
C SER A 297 27.60 8.96 30.46
N TRP A 298 26.97 9.98 31.03
CA TRP A 298 26.42 11.12 30.31
C TRP A 298 27.14 12.41 30.66
N GLU A 299 27.28 13.28 29.66
CA GLU A 299 27.62 14.70 29.81
C GLU A 299 26.40 15.52 29.39
N SER A 300 26.33 16.78 29.86
CA SER A 300 25.23 17.69 29.55
C SER A 300 25.74 19.03 29.04
N TYR A 301 25.05 19.57 28.05
CA TYR A 301 25.20 20.94 27.58
C TYR A 301 23.82 21.62 27.61
N THR A 302 23.78 22.86 28.10
CA THR A 302 22.56 23.67 28.12
C THR A 302 22.56 24.54 26.87
N GLU A 303 21.57 24.34 26.00
CA GLU A 303 21.31 25.25 24.89
C GLU A 303 20.76 26.57 25.44
N GLU A 304 21.43 27.68 25.12
CA GLU A 304 21.02 29.00 25.57
C GLU A 304 19.79 29.48 24.80
N THR A 305 18.90 30.20 25.47
CA THR A 305 17.81 30.89 24.77
C THR A 305 18.37 32.10 24.02
N PRO A 306 18.13 32.23 22.70
CA PRO A 306 18.62 33.38 21.96
C PRO A 306 18.00 34.67 22.50
N SER A 307 18.83 35.71 22.60
CA SER A 307 18.43 37.04 22.99
C SER A 307 18.06 37.85 21.76
N ALA A 308 17.13 38.79 21.93
CA ALA A 308 16.85 39.78 20.90
C ALA A 308 18.08 40.61 20.53
N ASP A 309 19.13 40.67 21.36
CA ASP A 309 20.38 41.40 21.08
C ASP A 309 21.45 40.58 20.33
N ASP A 310 21.18 39.30 20.03
CA ASP A 310 22.16 38.43 19.38
C ASP A 310 22.48 38.87 17.94
N SER A 311 23.74 38.65 17.53
CA SER A 311 24.25 39.02 16.20
C SER A 311 23.68 38.19 15.06
N ASP A 312 23.17 37.00 15.36
CA ASP A 312 22.83 35.98 14.37
C ASP A 312 21.35 36.05 13.93
N LYS A 313 20.63 37.10 14.36
CA LYS A 313 19.22 37.31 14.06
C LYS A 313 19.00 37.95 12.67
N LEU A 314 17.94 37.53 12.00
CA LEU A 314 17.37 38.22 10.84
C LEU A 314 16.08 38.94 11.27
N SER A 315 15.96 40.23 10.98
CA SER A 315 14.82 41.05 11.40
C SER A 315 13.87 41.41 10.25
N THR A 316 12.60 41.57 10.58
CA THR A 316 11.54 42.00 9.66
C THR A 316 10.42 42.72 10.41
N SER A 317 9.69 43.59 9.73
CA SER A 317 8.46 44.19 10.29
C SER A 317 7.25 43.29 9.97
N GLY A 318 7.06 42.24 10.79
CA GLY A 318 5.92 41.32 10.68
C GLY A 318 6.24 39.89 11.10
N LEU A 319 5.27 38.99 10.93
CA LEU A 319 5.46 37.55 11.15
C LEU A 319 5.66 36.85 9.81
N TRP A 320 6.72 36.05 9.69
CA TRP A 320 6.96 35.20 8.53
C TRP A 320 6.53 33.75 8.78
N GLU A 321 6.10 33.06 7.74
CA GLU A 321 5.77 31.63 7.80
C GLU A 321 7.05 30.79 7.95
N GLN A 322 7.00 29.73 8.77
CA GLN A 322 8.16 28.98 9.20
C GLN A 322 8.90 28.28 8.06
N ILE A 323 8.21 27.54 7.18
CA ILE A 323 8.82 26.81 6.05
C ILE A 323 9.48 27.80 5.08
N ASN A 324 8.90 28.98 4.89
CA ASN A 324 9.50 30.02 4.07
C ASN A 324 10.85 30.51 4.61
N VAL A 325 11.01 30.60 5.93
CA VAL A 325 12.25 31.05 6.57
C VAL A 325 13.26 29.91 6.66
N THR A 326 12.87 28.76 7.21
CA THR A 326 13.79 27.66 7.46
C THR A 326 14.10 26.87 6.19
N ARG A 327 13.23 26.91 5.17
CA ARG A 327 13.30 26.02 4.00
C ARG A 327 13.41 24.54 4.39
N ASP A 328 12.79 24.19 5.51
CA ASP A 328 12.90 22.87 6.14
C ASP A 328 14.36 22.45 6.43
N SER A 329 15.26 23.38 6.70
CA SER A 329 16.64 23.06 7.12
C SER A 329 16.72 22.62 8.59
N SER A 330 15.74 23.01 9.40
CA SER A 330 15.61 22.68 10.83
C SER A 330 14.13 22.65 11.24
N ASP A 331 13.83 21.87 12.28
CA ASP A 331 12.49 21.79 12.90
C ASP A 331 12.17 23.07 13.70
N TYR A 332 13.20 23.83 14.08
CA TYR A 332 13.10 24.95 15.02
C TYR A 332 13.26 26.29 14.31
N LEU A 333 12.40 27.25 14.67
CA LEU A 333 12.50 28.66 14.31
C LEU A 333 12.14 29.51 15.52
N TRP A 334 13.04 30.41 15.93
CA TRP A 334 12.79 31.36 17.01
C TRP A 334 12.07 32.61 16.48
N TYR A 335 10.92 32.92 17.07
CA TYR A 335 10.21 34.18 16.87
C TYR A 335 10.44 35.07 18.09
N MET A 336 11.17 36.17 17.90
CA MET A 336 11.60 37.08 18.96
C MET A 336 11.07 38.49 18.71
N THR A 337 10.65 39.18 19.77
CA THR A 337 10.25 40.60 19.72
C THR A 337 10.51 41.26 21.08
N ASP A 338 10.92 42.52 21.05
CA ASP A 338 11.03 43.33 22.26
C ASP A 338 9.70 44.00 22.60
N VAL A 339 9.42 44.11 23.89
CA VAL A 339 8.24 44.81 24.41
C VAL A 339 8.71 45.83 25.44
N THR A 340 8.63 47.11 25.12
CA THR A 340 8.85 48.20 26.09
C THR A 340 7.55 48.45 26.86
N LEU A 341 7.59 48.33 28.18
CA LEU A 341 6.45 48.52 29.07
C LEU A 341 6.34 49.96 29.59
#